data_AF-A0A1B6I1V8-F1
#
_entry.id   AF-A0A1B6I1V8-F1
#
_cell.length_a   1.000
_cell.length_b   1.000
_cell.length_c   1.000
_cell.angle_alpha   90.00
_cell.angle_beta   90.00
_cell.angle_gamma   90.00
#
_symmetry.space_group_name_H-M   'P 1'
#
loop_
_entity.id
_entity.type
_entity.pdbx_description
1 polymer ?
#
loop_
_entity_poly.entity_id
_entity_poly.type
_entity_poly.pdbx_seq_one_letter_code
_entity_poly.pdbx_strand_id
1 'polypeptide(L)'
;EPQVEYQMFQNREDCLFRSIRYFQPETIIDEYEKGREDALMRQTRYTEESRRVMEFFQQVRHDSLKTLTLTPLSLEEQFESREDRLYHRFVTFDPRTRALNKWSITDGTIRRTVTKIIEKFHRNEELVADRDIARREFDITNEEININYHYAEGKITAGTRYFVKPPLADQGDRLKFDSKMTSGYVVDTAAPPQKKVELFWLLEACLKAERDALKHIRDMEDEILSILRSLALETAEPKLKISIFDEERNNAAKQGMKRCEQQLK
;
A
#
# COMPACT_ATOMS: atom_id res chain seq x y z
N GLU A 1 -11.37 -22.18 27.96
CA GLU A 1 -11.78 -21.81 26.58
C GLU A 1 -10.60 -22.01 25.64
N PRO A 2 -10.82 -22.37 24.36
CA PRO A 2 -9.72 -22.53 23.41
C PRO A 2 -8.98 -21.20 23.23
N GLN A 3 -7.65 -21.23 23.29
CA GLN A 3 -6.81 -20.05 23.10
C GLN A 3 -6.56 -19.77 21.61
N VAL A 4 -6.55 -20.83 20.79
CA VAL A 4 -6.30 -20.78 19.35
C VAL A 4 -7.14 -21.83 18.63
N GLU A 5 -7.66 -21.49 17.45
CA GLU A 5 -8.31 -22.38 16.50
C GLU A 5 -7.48 -22.46 15.21
N TYR A 6 -7.29 -23.68 14.68
CA TYR A 6 -6.59 -23.94 13.42
C TYR A 6 -7.56 -24.61 12.44
N GLN A 7 -7.67 -24.05 11.24
CA GLN A 7 -8.44 -24.62 10.13
C GLN A 7 -7.51 -24.81 8.93
N MET A 8 -7.49 -26.02 8.38
CA MET A 8 -6.70 -26.38 7.21
C MET A 8 -7.66 -26.73 6.08
N PHE A 9 -7.37 -26.23 4.88
CA PHE A 9 -8.22 -26.40 3.72
C PHE A 9 -7.43 -27.00 2.56
N GLN A 10 -8.13 -27.71 1.68
CA GLN A 10 -7.57 -28.25 0.45
C GLN A 10 -8.55 -28.02 -0.69
N ASN A 11 -8.02 -27.80 -1.89
CA ASN A 11 -8.78 -27.63 -3.12
C ASN A 11 -9.80 -26.49 -3.09
N ARG A 12 -9.63 -25.45 -2.26
CA ARG A 12 -10.48 -24.26 -2.37
C ARG A 12 -10.13 -23.45 -3.61
N GLU A 13 -11.17 -22.99 -4.32
CA GLU A 13 -11.03 -22.19 -5.55
C GLU A 13 -10.28 -20.88 -5.29
N ASP A 14 -10.56 -20.26 -4.15
CA ASP A 14 -9.93 -19.02 -3.65
C ASP A 14 -8.49 -19.18 -3.13
N CYS A 15 -7.93 -20.38 -3.26
CA CYS A 15 -6.58 -20.74 -2.82
C CYS A 15 -6.33 -20.64 -1.30
N LEU A 16 -7.34 -20.43 -0.46
CA LEU A 16 -7.18 -20.46 1.00
C LEU A 16 -6.79 -21.88 1.44
N PHE A 17 -5.67 -22.03 2.13
CA PHE A 17 -5.21 -23.34 2.62
C PHE A 17 -5.07 -23.40 4.15
N ARG A 18 -4.99 -22.25 4.82
CA ARG A 18 -4.86 -22.19 6.28
C ARG A 18 -5.54 -20.94 6.85
N SER A 19 -6.30 -21.14 7.93
CA SER A 19 -6.80 -20.05 8.79
C SER A 19 -6.45 -20.34 10.26
N ILE A 20 -5.97 -19.32 10.96
CA ILE A 20 -5.60 -19.38 12.39
C ILE A 20 -6.32 -18.25 13.12
N ARG A 21 -7.08 -18.59 14.15
CA ARG A 21 -7.77 -17.61 15.00
C ARG A 21 -7.24 -17.68 16.43
N TYR A 22 -6.65 -16.58 16.88
CA TYR A 22 -6.35 -16.33 18.28
C TYR A 22 -7.56 -15.63 18.90
N PHE A 23 -7.97 -16.03 20.10
CA PHE A 23 -9.16 -15.46 20.75
C PHE A 23 -8.83 -14.25 21.64
N GLN A 24 -7.59 -14.14 22.14
CA GLN A 24 -7.19 -13.09 23.10
C GLN A 24 -5.73 -12.65 22.87
N PRO A 25 -5.49 -11.46 22.28
CA PRO A 25 -6.47 -10.61 21.59
C PRO A 25 -7.01 -11.28 20.32
N GLU A 26 -8.20 -10.91 19.88
CA GLU A 26 -8.78 -11.52 18.68
C GLU A 26 -7.98 -11.17 17.42
N THR A 27 -7.32 -12.18 16.86
CA THR A 27 -6.52 -12.07 15.64
C THR A 27 -6.84 -13.22 14.71
N ILE A 28 -7.14 -12.94 13.44
CA ILE A 28 -7.39 -13.97 12.43
C ILE A 28 -6.36 -13.84 11.31
N ILE A 29 -5.66 -14.93 11.02
CA ILE A 29 -4.64 -15.03 9.98
C ILE A 29 -5.14 -16.01 8.93
N ASP A 30 -5.38 -15.54 7.71
CA ASP A 30 -5.73 -16.35 6.55
C ASP A 30 -4.54 -16.38 5.59
N GLU A 31 -4.17 -17.55 5.09
CA GLU A 31 -3.07 -17.74 4.15
C GLU A 31 -3.49 -18.49 2.90
N TYR A 32 -2.99 -17.99 1.78
CA TYR A 32 -3.41 -18.39 0.44
C TYR A 32 -2.23 -18.95 -0.35
N GLU A 33 -2.51 -19.97 -1.16
CA GLU A 33 -1.58 -20.47 -2.16
C GLU A 33 -1.44 -19.45 -3.30
N LYS A 34 -0.38 -19.61 -4.11
CA LYS A 34 -0.25 -18.85 -5.36
C LYS A 34 -1.40 -19.20 -6.32
N GLY A 35 -1.92 -18.20 -7.01
CA GLY A 35 -2.95 -18.39 -8.04
C GLY A 35 -4.16 -17.45 -7.92
N ARG A 36 -4.29 -16.72 -6.82
CA ARG A 36 -5.28 -15.65 -6.70
C ARG A 36 -4.98 -14.52 -7.68
N GLU A 37 -6.03 -13.97 -8.28
CA GLU A 37 -5.93 -12.84 -9.22
C GLU A 37 -5.40 -11.56 -8.54
N ASP A 38 -5.76 -11.34 -7.27
CA ASP A 38 -5.31 -10.20 -6.45
C ASP A 38 -3.89 -10.37 -5.87
N ALA A 39 -3.24 -11.51 -6.13
CA ALA A 39 -1.94 -11.90 -5.61
C ALA A 39 -1.84 -11.91 -4.07
N LEU A 40 -2.96 -11.93 -3.34
CA LEU A 40 -2.97 -11.97 -1.88
C LEU A 40 -2.32 -13.28 -1.39
N MET A 41 -1.32 -13.17 -0.53
CA MET A 41 -0.60 -14.30 0.06
C MET A 41 -1.06 -14.56 1.49
N ARG A 42 -1.18 -13.50 2.29
CA ARG A 42 -1.64 -13.58 3.68
C ARG A 42 -2.47 -12.36 4.01
N GLN A 43 -3.52 -12.58 4.80
CA GLN A 43 -4.21 -11.50 5.46
C GLN A 43 -4.25 -11.74 6.97
N THR A 44 -3.85 -10.74 7.74
CA THR A 44 -4.01 -10.71 9.20
C THR A 44 -5.00 -9.63 9.61
N ARG A 45 -6.04 -10.01 10.36
CA ARG A 45 -7.05 -9.10 10.92
C ARG A 45 -6.88 -9.02 12.43
N TYR A 46 -6.63 -7.82 12.94
CA TYR A 46 -6.58 -7.51 14.37
C TYR A 46 -7.88 -6.80 14.75
N THR A 47 -8.82 -7.52 15.36
CA THR A 47 -10.19 -7.00 15.56
C THR A 47 -10.21 -5.79 16.49
N GLU A 48 -9.51 -5.86 17.62
CA GLU A 48 -9.49 -4.81 18.65
C GLU A 48 -8.89 -3.49 18.12
N GLU A 49 -7.83 -3.59 17.33
CA GLU A 49 -7.14 -2.43 16.74
C GLU A 49 -7.82 -1.89 15.48
N SER A 50 -8.85 -2.59 14.97
CA SER A 50 -9.42 -2.34 13.63
C SER A 50 -8.34 -2.27 12.55
N ARG A 51 -7.27 -3.07 12.70
CA ARG A 51 -6.11 -3.09 11.82
C ARG A 51 -6.13 -4.33 10.96
N ARG A 52 -5.78 -4.16 9.68
CA ARG A 52 -5.64 -5.27 8.73
C ARG A 52 -4.29 -5.16 8.03
N VAL A 53 -3.59 -6.28 7.90
CA VAL A 53 -2.35 -6.39 7.13
C VAL A 53 -2.60 -7.38 6.01
N MET A 54 -2.33 -6.96 4.78
CA MET A 54 -2.34 -7.80 3.59
C MET A 54 -0.92 -7.91 3.06
N GLU A 55 -0.43 -9.13 2.89
CA GLU A 55 0.85 -9.43 2.27
C GLU A 55 0.60 -10.08 0.91
N PHE A 56 1.36 -9.67 -0.10
CA PHE A 56 1.14 -10.09 -1.48
C PHE A 56 2.35 -10.86 -2.03
N PHE A 57 2.09 -11.71 -3.02
CA PHE A 57 3.14 -12.25 -3.89
C PHE A 57 3.66 -11.15 -4.82
N GLN A 58 4.56 -10.30 -4.31
CA GLN A 58 5.04 -9.13 -5.04
C GLN A 58 5.57 -9.42 -6.45
N GLN A 59 6.10 -10.61 -6.72
CA GLN A 59 6.73 -10.95 -8.01
C GLN A 59 5.71 -11.04 -9.16
N VAL A 60 4.43 -11.20 -8.84
CA VAL A 60 3.35 -11.25 -9.84
C VAL A 60 2.56 -9.94 -9.92
N ARG A 61 2.88 -8.96 -9.05
CA ARG A 61 2.23 -7.65 -9.07
C ARG A 61 3.04 -6.66 -9.89
N HIS A 62 2.36 -5.88 -10.73
CA HIS A 62 3.00 -4.86 -11.57
C HIS A 62 3.50 -3.64 -10.78
N ASP A 63 2.89 -3.36 -9.63
CA ASP A 63 3.21 -2.19 -8.78
C ASP A 63 4.29 -2.47 -7.73
N SER A 64 4.76 -3.73 -7.66
CA SER A 64 5.73 -4.21 -6.66
C SER A 64 5.31 -4.00 -5.20
N LEU A 65 3.99 -3.93 -4.93
CA LEU A 65 3.45 -3.84 -3.57
C LEU A 65 3.67 -5.18 -2.85
N LYS A 66 4.34 -5.12 -1.70
CA LYS A 66 4.64 -6.28 -0.86
C LYS A 66 3.68 -6.41 0.32
N THR A 67 3.43 -5.29 0.99
CA THR A 67 2.62 -5.26 2.20
C THR A 67 1.76 -4.00 2.22
N LEU A 68 0.51 -4.18 2.58
CA LEU A 68 -0.46 -3.12 2.80
C LEU A 68 -1.01 -3.23 4.22
N THR A 69 -0.84 -2.19 5.02
CA THR A 69 -1.43 -2.10 6.36
C THR A 69 -2.52 -1.04 6.37
N LEU A 70 -3.70 -1.42 6.83
CA LEU A 70 -4.89 -0.58 6.89
C LEU A 70 -5.33 -0.41 8.33
N THR A 71 -5.60 0.83 8.71
CA THR A 71 -6.31 1.18 9.94
C THR A 71 -7.48 2.11 9.59
N PRO A 72 -8.35 2.47 10.55
CA PRO A 72 -9.41 3.45 10.27
C PRO A 72 -8.87 4.82 9.85
N LEU A 73 -7.65 5.17 10.27
CA LEU A 73 -7.06 6.50 10.10
C LEU A 73 -5.80 6.52 9.22
N SER A 74 -5.34 5.36 8.77
CA SER A 74 -4.15 5.28 7.93
C SER A 74 -4.18 4.14 6.92
N LEU A 75 -3.37 4.33 5.87
CA LEU A 75 -3.01 3.32 4.89
C LEU A 75 -1.50 3.37 4.73
N GLU A 76 -0.83 2.22 4.82
CA GLU A 76 0.61 2.10 4.72
C GLU A 76 0.98 1.03 3.69
N GLU A 77 1.81 1.41 2.74
CA GLU A 77 2.29 0.58 1.64
C GLU A 77 3.80 0.38 1.79
N GLN A 78 4.23 -0.87 1.69
CA GLN A 78 5.64 -1.25 1.57
C GLN A 78 5.84 -1.85 0.19
N PHE A 79 6.80 -1.30 -0.55
CA PHE A 79 7.17 -1.74 -1.89
C PHE A 79 8.58 -2.33 -1.86
N GLU A 80 8.88 -3.20 -2.82
CA GLU A 80 10.21 -3.77 -2.97
C GLU A 80 10.62 -3.75 -4.45
N SER A 81 11.85 -3.37 -4.74
CA SER A 81 12.41 -3.34 -6.11
C SER A 81 11.73 -2.41 -7.13
N ARG A 82 11.11 -1.30 -6.70
CA ARG A 82 10.58 -0.28 -7.63
C ARG A 82 11.70 0.51 -8.34
N GLU A 83 11.50 0.77 -9.62
CA GLU A 83 12.43 1.55 -10.46
C GLU A 83 12.62 3.00 -9.97
N ASP A 84 11.54 3.62 -9.49
CA ASP A 84 11.56 4.96 -8.91
C ASP A 84 12.09 4.99 -7.47
N ARG A 85 12.55 3.85 -6.94
CA ARG A 85 13.12 3.67 -5.60
C ARG A 85 12.15 3.96 -4.44
N LEU A 86 10.87 4.20 -4.70
CA LEU A 86 9.85 4.31 -3.66
C LEU A 86 9.75 2.96 -2.94
N TYR A 87 9.99 2.93 -1.63
CA TYR A 87 9.86 1.69 -0.84
C TYR A 87 8.78 1.79 0.22
N HIS A 88 8.34 3.01 0.55
CA HIS A 88 7.36 3.25 1.60
C HIS A 88 6.43 4.38 1.23
N ARG A 89 5.12 4.16 1.40
CA ARG A 89 4.13 5.23 1.45
C ARG A 89 3.28 5.09 2.71
N PHE A 90 3.05 6.19 3.41
CA PHE A 90 2.14 6.26 4.54
C PHE A 90 1.15 7.39 4.35
N VAL A 91 -0.13 7.08 4.45
CA VAL A 91 -1.25 8.00 4.25
C VAL A 91 -2.00 8.14 5.54
N THR A 92 -2.30 9.38 5.92
CA THR A 92 -3.16 9.71 7.06
C THR A 92 -4.48 10.26 6.55
N PHE A 93 -5.56 9.82 7.17
CA PHE A 93 -6.92 10.24 6.84
C PHE A 93 -7.52 11.12 7.95
N ASP A 94 -8.48 11.96 7.57
CA ASP A 94 -9.21 12.81 8.51
C ASP A 94 -10.14 11.95 9.38
N PRO A 95 -10.00 11.98 10.72
CA PRO A 95 -10.85 11.24 11.64
C PRO A 95 -12.33 11.62 11.57
N ARG A 96 -12.69 12.80 11.03
CA ARG A 96 -14.07 13.26 10.84
C ARG A 96 -14.76 12.61 9.66
N THR A 97 -14.01 12.09 8.70
CA THR A 97 -14.56 11.28 7.59
C THR A 97 -14.91 9.85 8.00
N ARG A 98 -15.08 9.61 9.32
CA ARG A 98 -15.37 8.34 9.96
C ARG A 98 -16.71 7.76 9.48
N ALA A 99 -16.63 6.97 8.42
CA ALA A 99 -17.57 5.88 8.19
C ALA A 99 -16.91 4.81 7.32
N LEU A 100 -15.92 4.11 7.88
CA LEU A 100 -15.77 2.67 7.64
C LEU A 100 -16.48 1.94 8.80
N ASN A 101 -17.75 2.26 9.01
CA ASN A 101 -18.64 1.37 9.76
C ASN A 101 -18.81 0.07 8.95
N LYS A 102 -19.18 -1.03 9.61
CA LYS A 102 -19.39 -2.38 9.00
C LYS A 102 -20.26 -2.38 7.72
N TRP A 103 -20.94 -1.28 7.40
CA TRP A 103 -21.82 -1.06 6.26
C TRP A 103 -21.19 -0.29 5.08
N SER A 104 -20.01 0.33 5.21
CA SER A 104 -19.39 1.09 4.10
C SER A 104 -18.64 0.23 3.09
N ILE A 105 -18.37 -1.03 3.41
CA ILE A 105 -17.75 -1.99 2.47
C ILE A 105 -18.72 -2.35 1.33
N THR A 106 -20.03 -2.24 1.57
CA THR A 106 -21.06 -2.60 0.58
C THR A 106 -21.37 -1.51 -0.44
N ASP A 107 -21.24 -0.22 -0.12
CA ASP A 107 -21.79 0.85 -0.99
C ASP A 107 -20.73 1.66 -1.78
N GLY A 108 -19.44 1.64 -1.39
CA GLY A 108 -18.38 2.34 -2.13
C GLY A 108 -18.49 3.88 -2.11
N THR A 109 -19.39 4.44 -1.29
CA THR A 109 -19.83 5.84 -1.40
C THR A 109 -18.97 6.83 -0.61
N ILE A 110 -18.14 6.40 0.36
CA ILE A 110 -17.39 7.31 1.24
C ILE A 110 -15.88 7.10 1.10
N ARG A 111 -15.26 7.96 0.28
CA ARG A 111 -13.81 8.09 0.16
C ARG A 111 -13.26 8.91 1.33
N ARG A 112 -12.24 8.39 2.03
CA ARG A 112 -11.64 9.09 3.18
C ARG A 112 -10.91 10.35 2.73
N THR A 113 -11.00 11.43 3.50
CA THR A 113 -10.23 12.65 3.19
C THR A 113 -8.79 12.43 3.60
N VAL A 114 -7.85 12.57 2.65
CA VAL A 114 -6.42 12.48 2.92
C VAL A 114 -5.95 13.79 3.55
N THR A 115 -5.29 13.71 4.69
CA THR A 115 -4.70 14.88 5.37
C THR A 115 -3.20 14.96 5.16
N LYS A 116 -2.52 13.82 5.07
CA LYS A 116 -1.07 13.75 4.95
C LYS A 116 -0.63 12.53 4.15
N ILE A 117 0.39 12.69 3.33
CA ILE A 117 1.06 11.61 2.60
C ILE A 117 2.55 11.71 2.88
N ILE A 118 3.18 10.60 3.24
CA ILE A 118 4.63 10.49 3.42
C ILE A 118 5.14 9.41 2.46
N GLU A 119 6.14 9.75 1.66
CA GLU A 119 6.83 8.84 0.76
C GLU A 119 8.31 8.76 1.14
N LYS A 120 8.90 7.57 1.10
CA LYS A 120 10.33 7.38 1.33
C LYS A 120 10.97 6.57 0.21
N PHE A 121 12.19 6.97 -0.13
CA PHE A 121 12.92 6.45 -1.28
C PHE A 121 14.28 5.89 -0.86
N HIS A 122 14.74 4.87 -1.58
CA HIS A 122 16.10 4.38 -1.46
C HIS A 122 17.08 5.34 -2.13
N ARG A 123 18.30 5.37 -1.60
CA ARG A 123 19.41 6.19 -2.09
C ARG A 123 19.68 5.90 -3.57
N ASN A 124 19.75 6.95 -4.38
CA ASN A 124 20.27 6.90 -5.74
C ASN A 124 21.72 7.42 -5.79
N GLU A 125 22.69 6.51 -5.87
CA GLU A 125 24.11 6.88 -5.94
C GLU A 125 24.52 7.64 -7.22
N GLU A 126 23.67 7.69 -8.23
CA GLU A 126 23.90 8.51 -9.44
C GLU A 126 23.69 10.02 -9.18
N LEU A 127 22.97 10.36 -8.10
CA LEU A 127 22.70 11.74 -7.69
C LEU A 127 23.56 12.12 -6.50
N VAL A 128 23.93 13.39 -6.37
CA VAL A 128 24.47 13.91 -5.11
C VAL A 128 23.40 13.84 -4.01
N ALA A 129 23.81 13.47 -2.80
CA ALA A 129 22.87 13.23 -1.69
C ALA A 129 21.95 14.44 -1.41
N ASP A 130 22.47 15.67 -1.49
CA ASP A 130 21.71 16.93 -1.30
C ASP A 130 20.66 17.23 -2.38
N ARG A 131 20.62 16.43 -3.46
CA ARG A 131 19.60 16.50 -4.51
C ARG A 131 18.77 15.22 -4.62
N ASP A 132 19.09 14.22 -3.80
CA ASP A 132 18.42 12.93 -3.80
C ASP A 132 17.42 12.87 -2.66
N ILE A 133 16.13 12.77 -3.00
CA ILE A 133 15.04 12.88 -2.02
C ILE A 133 14.93 11.55 -1.27
N ALA A 134 15.23 11.56 0.03
CA ALA A 134 15.05 10.41 0.90
C ALA A 134 13.60 10.29 1.40
N ARG A 135 12.98 11.43 1.68
CA ARG A 135 11.62 11.50 2.20
C ARG A 135 10.93 12.74 1.67
N ARG A 136 9.69 12.57 1.24
CA ARG A 136 8.79 13.64 0.84
C ARG A 136 7.49 13.51 1.62
N GLU A 137 7.07 14.61 2.22
CA GLU A 137 5.83 14.70 2.98
C GLU A 137 4.95 15.80 2.37
N PHE A 138 3.74 15.43 2.02
CA PHE A 138 2.68 16.33 1.58
C PHE A 138 1.69 16.50 2.73
N ASP A 139 1.68 17.68 3.33
CA ASP A 139 0.63 18.07 4.27
C ASP A 139 -0.49 18.74 3.49
N ILE A 140 -1.52 17.96 3.18
CA ILE A 140 -2.63 18.40 2.34
C ILE A 140 -3.47 19.44 3.08
N THR A 141 -3.60 19.31 4.39
CA THR A 141 -4.41 20.20 5.23
C THR A 141 -3.77 21.57 5.40
N ASN A 142 -2.46 21.63 5.63
CA ASN A 142 -1.74 22.89 5.82
C ASN A 142 -1.22 23.50 4.50
N GLU A 143 -1.43 22.81 3.38
CA GLU A 143 -0.90 23.18 2.07
C GLU A 143 0.65 23.27 2.03
N GLU A 144 1.33 22.34 2.70
CA GLU A 144 2.79 22.34 2.85
C GLU A 144 3.45 21.12 2.23
N ILE A 145 4.69 21.27 1.78
CA ILE A 145 5.53 20.18 1.29
C ILE A 145 6.87 20.21 2.03
N ASN A 146 7.21 19.10 2.65
CA ASN A 146 8.46 18.90 3.36
C ASN A 146 9.31 17.84 2.64
N ILE A 147 10.58 18.16 2.38
CA ILE A 147 11.53 17.29 1.71
C ILE A 147 12.75 17.13 2.61
N ASN A 148 13.16 15.88 2.83
CA ASN A 148 14.43 15.53 3.43
C ASN A 148 15.25 14.81 2.36
N TYR A 149 16.48 15.28 2.16
CA TYR A 149 17.42 14.64 1.24
C TYR A 149 18.17 13.50 1.93
N HIS A 150 18.87 12.68 1.15
CA HIS A 150 19.77 11.67 1.70
C HIS A 150 20.97 12.30 2.42
N TYR A 151 21.54 11.58 3.38
CA TYR A 151 22.78 11.98 4.02
C TYR A 151 23.94 11.86 3.03
N ALA A 152 24.72 12.92 2.90
CA ALA A 152 25.99 12.85 2.18
C ALA A 152 27.02 12.06 2.98
N GLU A 153 27.99 11.47 2.28
CA GLU A 153 29.06 10.70 2.89
C GLU A 153 29.82 11.53 3.93
N GLY A 154 29.99 10.97 5.13
CA GLY A 154 30.68 11.63 6.24
C GLY A 154 29.90 12.78 6.91
N LYS A 155 28.63 13.02 6.57
CA LYS A 155 27.79 14.04 7.21
C LYS A 155 26.83 13.45 8.25
N ILE A 156 26.64 14.17 9.36
CA ILE A 156 25.73 13.79 10.46
C ILE A 156 24.31 14.36 10.24
N THR A 157 24.18 15.42 9.44
CA THR A 157 22.89 16.05 9.11
C THR A 157 22.60 15.93 7.61
N ALA A 158 21.32 15.88 7.25
CA ALA A 158 20.85 15.89 5.87
C ALA A 158 20.21 17.24 5.53
N GLY A 159 20.29 17.64 4.26
CA GLY A 159 19.60 18.82 3.78
C GLY A 159 18.08 18.68 3.88
N THR A 160 17.40 19.82 4.02
CA THR A 160 15.93 19.87 4.02
C THR A 160 15.43 21.00 3.14
N ARG A 161 14.22 20.83 2.60
CA ARG A 161 13.53 21.85 1.83
C ARG A 161 12.06 21.84 2.20
N TYR A 162 11.53 23.04 2.38
CA TYR A 162 10.16 23.30 2.73
C TYR A 162 9.52 24.20 1.68
N PHE A 163 8.28 23.90 1.34
CA PHE A 163 7.45 24.73 0.46
C PHE A 163 6.08 24.95 1.10
N VAL A 164 5.61 26.20 1.03
CA VAL A 164 4.19 26.53 1.16
C VAL A 164 3.61 26.54 -0.24
N LYS A 165 2.58 25.73 -0.50
CA LYS A 165 1.94 25.67 -1.81
C LYS A 165 1.27 27.02 -2.09
N PRO A 166 1.37 27.55 -3.33
CA PRO A 166 0.61 28.72 -3.71
C PRO A 166 -0.88 28.35 -3.76
N PRO A 167 -1.80 29.34 -3.64
CA PRO A 167 -3.23 29.08 -3.72
C PRO A 167 -3.61 28.34 -5.01
N LEU A 168 -4.62 27.46 -4.96
CA LEU A 168 -5.09 26.66 -6.10
C LEU A 168 -5.31 27.49 -7.39
N ALA A 169 -5.75 28.73 -7.27
CA ALA A 169 -5.96 29.64 -8.41
C ALA A 169 -4.65 30.01 -9.15
N ASP A 170 -3.52 30.01 -8.45
CA ASP A 170 -2.19 30.30 -8.99
C ASP A 170 -1.42 29.00 -9.35
N GLN A 171 -1.96 27.80 -9.09
CA GLN A 171 -1.33 26.52 -9.43
C GLN A 171 -1.58 26.06 -10.89
N GLY A 172 -2.31 26.86 -11.69
CA GLY A 172 -2.60 26.61 -13.11
C GLY A 172 -1.46 27.01 -14.07
N ASP A 173 -1.81 27.54 -15.24
CA ASP A 173 -0.87 27.80 -16.36
C ASP A 173 0.32 28.74 -16.04
N ARG A 174 0.29 29.46 -14.90
CA ARG A 174 1.40 30.32 -14.47
C ARG A 174 1.58 30.27 -12.95
N LEU A 175 2.25 29.22 -12.48
CA LEU A 175 2.72 29.10 -11.10
C LEU A 175 3.57 30.33 -10.72
N LYS A 176 3.03 31.21 -9.87
CA LYS A 176 3.77 32.36 -9.35
C LYS A 176 4.64 31.91 -8.18
N PHE A 177 5.93 31.74 -8.44
CA PHE A 177 6.89 31.35 -7.42
C PHE A 177 7.57 32.56 -6.78
N ASP A 178 7.29 32.77 -5.50
CA ASP A 178 8.03 33.72 -4.65
C ASP A 178 9.10 32.96 -3.85
N SER A 179 10.30 33.52 -3.76
CA SER A 179 11.37 32.98 -2.91
C SER A 179 10.99 32.90 -1.43
N LYS A 180 9.97 33.64 -0.97
CA LYS A 180 9.43 33.56 0.39
C LYS A 180 8.59 32.32 0.66
N MET A 181 8.10 31.65 -0.39
CA MET A 181 7.30 30.43 -0.27
C MET A 181 8.13 29.18 0.01
N THR A 182 9.47 29.31 0.02
CA THR A 182 10.36 28.20 0.31
C THR A 182 11.42 28.57 1.32
N SER A 183 11.75 27.62 2.18
CA SER A 183 12.87 27.69 3.10
C SER A 183 13.58 26.33 3.11
N GLY A 184 14.79 26.24 3.64
CA GLY A 184 15.47 24.96 3.69
C GLY A 184 16.88 25.08 4.23
N TYR A 185 17.37 23.96 4.73
CA TYR A 185 18.69 23.80 5.28
C TYR A 185 19.61 23.13 4.27
N VAL A 186 20.78 23.72 4.03
CA VAL A 186 21.85 23.14 3.21
C VAL A 186 22.98 22.78 4.15
N VAL A 187 23.48 21.54 4.05
CA VAL A 187 24.52 21.00 4.95
C VAL A 187 25.83 21.78 4.79
N ASP A 188 26.21 22.05 3.53
CA ASP A 188 27.39 22.86 3.24
C ASP A 188 27.04 24.35 3.20
N THR A 189 27.44 25.07 4.24
CA THR A 189 27.26 26.53 4.35
C THR A 189 28.05 27.31 3.31
N ALA A 190 29.09 26.73 2.70
CA ALA A 190 29.88 27.35 1.65
C ALA A 190 29.31 27.09 0.25
N ALA A 191 28.34 26.18 0.12
CA ALA A 191 27.72 25.88 -1.17
C ALA A 191 26.91 27.09 -1.68
N PRO A 192 26.91 27.35 -3.00
CA PRO A 192 26.11 28.42 -3.55
C PRO A 192 24.63 28.15 -3.30
N PRO A 193 23.82 29.19 -3.06
CA PRO A 193 22.38 29.03 -2.88
C PRO A 193 21.77 28.39 -4.14
N GLN A 194 20.80 27.49 -3.92
CA GLN A 194 20.09 26.84 -5.03
C GLN A 194 19.46 27.88 -5.95
N LYS A 195 19.58 27.68 -7.26
CA LYS A 195 19.05 28.62 -8.26
C LYS A 195 17.53 28.66 -8.15
N LYS A 196 16.94 29.85 -8.24
CA LYS A 196 15.48 30.03 -8.19
C LYS A 196 14.73 29.17 -9.21
N VAL A 197 15.32 29.02 -10.40
CA VAL A 197 14.79 28.16 -11.47
C VAL A 197 14.75 26.69 -11.01
N GLU A 198 15.81 26.17 -10.40
CA GLU A 198 15.86 24.79 -9.89
C GLU A 198 14.80 24.55 -8.81
N LEU A 199 14.61 25.52 -7.90
CA LEU A 199 13.57 25.46 -6.86
C LEU A 199 12.16 25.46 -7.44
N PHE A 200 11.93 26.23 -8.51
CA PHE A 200 10.66 26.26 -9.23
C PHE A 200 10.33 24.88 -9.83
N TRP A 201 11.27 24.28 -10.57
CA TRP A 201 11.09 22.95 -11.16
C TRP A 201 10.88 21.86 -10.09
N LEU A 202 11.58 21.97 -8.95
CA LEU A 202 11.37 21.05 -7.83
C LEU A 202 9.96 21.17 -7.26
N LEU A 203 9.45 22.39 -7.06
CA LEU A 203 8.08 22.61 -6.58
C LEU A 203 7.06 22.05 -7.57
N GLU A 204 7.22 22.30 -8.87
CA GLU A 204 6.33 21.77 -9.91
C GLU A 204 6.32 20.24 -9.92
N ALA A 205 7.50 19.61 -9.82
CA ALA A 205 7.62 18.16 -9.71
C ALA A 205 6.94 17.60 -8.46
N CYS A 206 7.07 18.29 -7.31
CA CYS A 206 6.38 17.94 -6.08
C CYS A 206 4.85 18.06 -6.19
N LEU A 207 4.34 19.14 -6.79
CA LEU A 207 2.89 19.32 -7.01
C LEU A 207 2.32 18.28 -7.98
N LYS A 208 3.08 17.88 -9.00
CA LYS A 208 2.71 16.76 -9.86
C LYS A 208 2.67 15.44 -9.08
N ALA A 209 3.72 15.15 -8.32
CA ALA A 209 3.80 13.93 -7.55
C ALA A 209 2.72 13.83 -6.45
N GLU A 210 2.33 14.94 -5.84
CA GLU A 210 1.20 14.99 -4.90
C GLU A 210 -0.10 14.55 -5.59
N ARG A 211 -0.37 15.06 -6.80
CA ARG A 211 -1.55 14.68 -7.59
C ARG A 211 -1.52 13.21 -7.97
N ASP A 212 -0.38 12.71 -8.41
CA ASP A 212 -0.19 11.30 -8.78
C ASP A 212 -0.38 10.39 -7.56
N ALA A 213 0.16 10.77 -6.40
CA ALA A 213 -0.02 10.05 -5.14
C ALA A 213 -1.48 10.05 -4.67
N LEU A 214 -2.18 11.19 -4.74
CA LEU A 214 -3.60 11.26 -4.41
C LEU A 214 -4.45 10.37 -5.32
N LYS A 215 -4.17 10.36 -6.63
CA LYS A 215 -4.84 9.47 -7.58
C LYS A 215 -4.57 8.01 -7.22
N HIS A 216 -3.31 7.63 -7.02
CA HIS A 216 -2.93 6.29 -6.59
C HIS A 216 -3.70 5.84 -5.34
N ILE A 217 -3.82 6.71 -4.33
CA ILE A 217 -4.54 6.38 -3.10
C ILE A 217 -6.02 6.05 -3.39
N ARG A 218 -6.65 6.74 -4.36
CA ARG A 218 -8.03 6.42 -4.76
C ARG A 218 -8.12 5.08 -5.47
N ASP A 219 -7.21 4.83 -6.40
CA ASP A 219 -7.16 3.57 -7.14
C ASP A 219 -6.90 2.39 -6.18
N MET A 220 -6.03 2.59 -5.17
CA MET A 220 -5.74 1.62 -4.12
C MET A 220 -6.94 1.41 -3.18
N GLU A 221 -7.69 2.46 -2.80
CA GLU A 221 -8.93 2.29 -2.03
C GLU A 221 -9.95 1.43 -2.80
N ASP A 222 -10.08 1.63 -4.11
CA ASP A 222 -10.98 0.85 -4.97
C ASP A 222 -10.51 -0.62 -5.07
N GLU A 223 -9.19 -0.87 -5.22
CA GLU A 223 -8.60 -2.21 -5.20
C GLU A 223 -8.86 -2.93 -3.87
N ILE A 224 -8.61 -2.27 -2.74
CA ILE A 224 -8.87 -2.80 -1.40
C ILE A 224 -10.33 -3.20 -1.25
N LEU A 225 -11.27 -2.35 -1.69
CA LEU A 225 -12.69 -2.66 -1.63
C LEU A 225 -13.03 -3.90 -2.47
N SER A 226 -12.42 -4.06 -3.66
CA SER A 226 -12.58 -5.24 -4.50
C SER A 226 -12.09 -6.51 -3.80
N ILE A 227 -10.89 -6.47 -3.21
CA ILE A 227 -10.32 -7.60 -2.45
C ILE A 227 -11.25 -7.96 -1.28
N LEU A 228 -11.66 -6.97 -0.49
CA LEU A 228 -12.51 -7.19 0.68
C LEU A 228 -13.88 -7.77 0.32
N ARG A 229 -14.48 -7.34 -0.80
CA ARG A 229 -15.72 -7.90 -1.32
C ARG A 229 -15.54 -9.35 -1.76
N SER A 230 -14.46 -9.65 -2.48
CA SER A 230 -14.13 -11.01 -2.92
C SER A 230 -13.96 -11.94 -1.71
N LEU A 231 -13.17 -11.52 -0.71
CA LEU A 231 -12.97 -12.28 0.53
C LEU A 231 -14.29 -12.51 1.30
N ALA A 232 -15.19 -11.52 1.33
CA ALA A 232 -16.49 -11.67 1.98
C ALA A 232 -17.37 -12.71 1.26
N LEU A 233 -17.38 -12.69 -0.08
CA LEU A 233 -18.10 -13.68 -0.89
C LEU A 233 -17.49 -15.09 -0.71
N GLU A 234 -16.17 -15.22 -0.77
CA GLU A 234 -15.43 -16.48 -0.57
C GLU A 234 -15.65 -17.08 0.83
N THR A 235 -15.88 -16.24 1.83
CA THR A 235 -16.22 -16.68 3.19
C THR A 235 -17.68 -17.14 3.28
N ALA A 236 -18.60 -16.45 2.61
CA ALA A 236 -20.02 -16.78 2.62
C ALA A 236 -20.35 -18.02 1.78
N GLU A 237 -19.68 -18.17 0.63
CA GLU A 237 -19.89 -19.24 -0.35
C GLU A 237 -18.55 -19.86 -0.78
N PRO A 238 -17.92 -20.69 0.09
CA PRO A 238 -16.66 -21.34 -0.25
C PRO A 238 -16.85 -22.35 -1.39
N LYS A 239 -16.07 -22.20 -2.44
CA LYS A 239 -16.08 -23.08 -3.63
C LYS A 239 -14.81 -23.93 -3.70
N LEU A 240 -14.93 -25.09 -4.32
CA LEU A 240 -13.81 -26.01 -4.56
C LEU A 240 -13.33 -25.89 -6.02
N LYS A 241 -12.00 -26.01 -6.23
CA LYS A 241 -11.35 -26.08 -7.56
C LYS A 241 -11.98 -27.16 -8.45
N ILE A 242 -12.42 -28.26 -7.83
CA ILE A 242 -13.19 -29.31 -8.47
C ILE A 242 -14.45 -29.50 -7.64
N SER A 243 -15.61 -29.23 -8.24
CA SER A 243 -16.89 -29.42 -7.58
C SER A 243 -17.12 -30.90 -7.30
N ILE A 244 -17.68 -31.22 -6.13
CA ILE A 244 -18.17 -32.59 -5.83
C ILE A 244 -19.28 -33.05 -6.78
N PHE A 245 -19.93 -32.11 -7.46
CA PHE A 245 -21.00 -32.35 -8.43
C PHE A 245 -20.51 -32.41 -9.89
N ASP A 246 -19.22 -32.19 -10.16
CA ASP A 246 -18.62 -32.40 -11.48
C ASP A 246 -18.39 -33.90 -11.72
N GLU A 247 -19.45 -34.61 -12.10
CA GLU A 247 -19.43 -36.07 -12.23
C GLU A 247 -18.39 -36.56 -13.24
N GLU A 248 -18.15 -35.84 -14.33
CA GLU A 248 -17.21 -36.24 -15.39
C GLU A 248 -15.77 -36.20 -14.90
N ARG A 249 -15.33 -35.06 -14.32
CA ARG A 249 -13.97 -34.96 -13.75
C ARG A 249 -13.77 -35.86 -12.54
N ASN A 250 -14.80 -36.01 -11.70
CA ASN A 250 -14.75 -36.90 -10.54
C ASN A 250 -14.68 -38.37 -10.95
N ASN A 251 -15.35 -38.78 -12.02
CA ASN A 251 -15.24 -40.14 -12.57
C ASN A 251 -13.85 -40.40 -13.16
N ALA A 252 -13.27 -39.44 -13.89
CA ALA A 252 -11.89 -39.55 -14.37
C ALA A 252 -10.87 -39.68 -13.22
N ALA A 253 -11.01 -38.86 -12.17
CA ALA A 253 -10.18 -38.93 -10.97
C ALA A 253 -10.34 -40.27 -10.23
N LYS A 254 -11.57 -40.77 -10.07
CA LYS A 254 -11.85 -42.09 -9.47
C LYS A 254 -11.23 -43.23 -10.27
N GLN A 255 -11.28 -43.17 -11.61
CA GLN A 255 -10.65 -44.18 -12.48
C GLN A 255 -9.12 -44.11 -12.38
N GLY A 256 -8.54 -42.92 -12.31
CA GLY A 256 -7.10 -42.71 -12.07
C GLY A 256 -6.64 -43.31 -10.74
N MET A 257 -7.34 -43.04 -9.64
CA MET A 257 -7.02 -43.61 -8.32
C MET A 257 -7.08 -45.14 -8.33
N LYS A 258 -8.13 -45.74 -8.92
CA LYS A 258 -8.24 -47.20 -9.06
C LYS A 258 -7.08 -47.81 -9.84
N ARG A 259 -6.57 -47.14 -10.88
CA ARG A 259 -5.40 -47.61 -11.65
C ARG A 259 -4.12 -47.57 -10.82
N CYS A 260 -3.90 -46.51 -10.04
CA CYS A 260 -2.74 -46.43 -9.14
C CYS A 260 -2.79 -47.49 -8.03
N GLU A 261 -3.95 -47.72 -7.42
CA GLU A 261 -4.12 -48.76 -6.40
C GLU A 261 -3.89 -50.18 -6.95
N GLN A 262 -4.25 -50.42 -8.22
CA GLN A 262 -3.99 -51.69 -8.89
C GLN A 262 -2.50 -51.89 -9.22
N GLN A 263 -1.73 -50.81 -9.40
CA GLN A 263 -0.28 -50.87 -9.65
C GLN A 263 0.54 -51.02 -8.37
N LEU A 264 -0.03 -50.73 -7.21
CA LEU A 264 0.58 -50.89 -5.89
C LEU A 264 0.36 -52.29 -5.28
N LYS A 265 -0.43 -53.15 -5.94
CA LYS A 265 -0.61 -54.57 -5.60
C LYS A 265 0.27 -55.44 -6.48
#